data_AF-A0A950AN60-F1
#
_entry.id   AF-A0A950AN60-F1
#
_cell.length_a   1.000
_cell.length_b   1.000
_cell.length_c   1.000
_cell.angle_alpha   90.00
_cell.angle_beta   90.00
_cell.angle_gamma   90.00
#
_symmetry.space_group_name_H-M   'P 1'
#
loop_
_entity.id
_entity.type
_entity.pdbx_description
1 polymer ?
#
loop_
_entity_poly.entity_id
_entity_poly.type
_entity_poly.pdbx_seq_one_letter_code
_entity_poly.pdbx_strand_id
1 'polypeptide(L)'
;MERGVTQAVAADLVRDFPEDRLRRQVEVVDWLRETKPKRVKDVGAYLAEAIRKDFAPPAGFQSRAERAEAESAARATLEREAEVRRAQARAQAEQDRIWAYWEALPPEQRTALDAEALAAATPADRVEYAAAMPSLRRMFRAAFRAALIRRRLGLPPAD
;
A
#
# COMPACT_ATOMS: atom_id res chain seq x y z
N MET A 1 -33.95 20.97 0.67
CA MET A 1 -34.78 19.86 1.22
C MET A 1 -34.18 18.50 0.81
N GLU A 2 -32.90 18.26 1.08
CA GLU A 2 -32.15 17.13 0.50
C GLU A 2 -32.46 15.76 1.17
N ARG A 3 -33.06 15.79 2.36
CA ARG A 3 -33.38 14.62 3.21
C ARG A 3 -34.88 14.47 3.48
N GLY A 4 -35.73 15.20 2.75
CA GLY A 4 -37.20 15.07 2.83
C GLY A 4 -37.89 15.76 4.02
N VAL A 5 -37.16 16.46 4.90
CA VAL A 5 -37.76 17.25 5.99
C VAL A 5 -38.22 18.61 5.47
N THR A 6 -39.45 19.03 5.80
CA THR A 6 -39.98 20.35 5.44
C THR A 6 -39.28 21.46 6.24
N GLN A 7 -39.23 22.68 5.68
CA GLN A 7 -38.55 23.80 6.33
C GLN A 7 -39.11 24.13 7.72
N ALA A 8 -40.43 24.09 7.88
CA ALA A 8 -41.09 24.34 9.16
C ALA A 8 -40.66 23.30 10.21
N VAL A 9 -40.68 22.01 9.87
CA VAL A 9 -40.24 20.94 10.77
C VAL A 9 -38.75 21.05 11.10
N ALA A 10 -37.90 21.39 10.12
CA ALA A 10 -36.48 21.60 10.37
C ALA A 10 -36.22 22.76 11.34
N ALA A 11 -36.96 23.87 11.21
CA ALA A 11 -36.86 25.02 12.11
C ALA A 11 -37.26 24.65 13.55
N ASP A 12 -38.37 23.90 13.71
CA ASP A 12 -38.79 23.41 15.02
C ASP A 12 -37.73 22.47 15.64
N LEU A 13 -37.17 21.54 14.86
CA LEU A 13 -36.16 20.60 15.37
C LEU A 13 -34.86 21.31 15.79
N VAL A 14 -34.44 22.35 15.07
CA VAL A 14 -33.24 23.15 15.43
C VAL A 14 -33.48 23.98 16.68
N ARG A 15 -34.70 24.50 16.87
CA ARG A 15 -35.07 25.25 18.08
C ARG A 15 -35.11 24.35 19.32
N ASP A 16 -35.65 23.14 19.16
CA ASP A 16 -36.06 22.31 20.30
C ASP A 16 -34.99 21.28 20.72
N PHE A 17 -33.96 21.03 19.89
CA PHE A 17 -32.93 20.01 20.15
C PHE A 17 -31.49 20.51 19.94
N PRO A 18 -30.52 19.99 20.72
CA PRO A 18 -29.13 20.42 20.62
C PRO A 18 -28.48 19.99 19.30
N GLU A 19 -27.51 20.79 18.83
CA GLU A 19 -26.81 20.58 17.55
C GLU A 19 -26.17 19.19 17.46
N ASP A 20 -25.51 18.71 18.52
CA ASP A 20 -24.86 17.41 18.54
C ASP A 20 -25.83 16.25 18.27
N ARG A 21 -27.06 16.35 18.80
CA ARG A 21 -28.11 15.36 18.53
C ARG A 21 -28.54 15.40 17.07
N LEU A 22 -28.75 16.61 16.54
CA LEU A 22 -29.13 16.79 15.13
C LEU A 22 -28.06 16.21 14.20
N ARG A 23 -26.79 16.57 14.43
CA ARG A 23 -25.64 16.06 13.66
C ARG A 23 -25.56 14.54 13.69
N ARG A 24 -25.63 13.94 14.88
CA ARG A 24 -25.59 12.48 15.04
C ARG A 24 -26.72 11.78 14.27
N GLN A 25 -27.96 12.25 14.41
CA GLN A 25 -29.10 11.61 13.75
C GLN A 25 -29.06 11.78 12.22
N VAL A 26 -28.63 12.95 11.73
CA VAL A 26 -28.40 13.17 10.29
C VAL A 26 -27.36 12.18 9.77
N GLU A 27 -26.25 11.99 10.48
CA GLU A 27 -25.19 11.07 10.07
C GLU A 27 -25.64 9.60 10.06
N VAL A 28 -26.38 9.18 11.08
CA VAL A 28 -26.98 7.82 11.14
C VAL A 28 -27.94 7.59 9.97
N VAL A 29 -28.78 8.57 9.66
CA VAL A 29 -29.72 8.46 8.54
C VAL A 29 -29.00 8.43 7.19
N ASP A 30 -28.00 9.28 7.00
CA ASP A 30 -27.18 9.27 5.78
C ASP A 30 -26.47 7.90 5.63
N TRP A 31 -25.89 7.34 6.70
CA TRP A 31 -25.31 5.98 6.70
C TRP A 31 -26.35 4.89 6.40
N LEU A 32 -27.56 4.98 6.95
CA LEU A 32 -28.65 4.02 6.70
C LEU A 32 -29.09 4.05 5.23
N ARG A 33 -29.14 5.23 4.61
CA ARG A 33 -29.48 5.36 3.19
C ARG A 33 -28.42 4.73 2.29
N GLU A 34 -27.15 4.90 2.62
CA GLU A 34 -26.02 4.37 1.84
C GLU A 34 -25.90 2.84 1.99
N THR A 35 -25.94 2.34 3.22
CA THR A 35 -25.64 0.92 3.51
C THR A 35 -26.88 0.02 3.55
N LYS A 36 -28.05 0.58 3.87
CA LYS A 36 -29.31 -0.16 4.08
C LYS A 36 -30.50 0.59 3.44
N PRO A 37 -30.48 0.89 2.13
CA PRO A 37 -31.46 1.77 1.48
C PRO A 37 -32.92 1.31 1.63
N LYS A 38 -33.16 0.00 1.79
CA LYS A 38 -34.52 -0.56 2.00
C LYS A 38 -35.08 -0.36 3.41
N ARG A 39 -34.25 0.06 4.38
CA ARG A 39 -34.62 0.16 5.79
C ARG A 39 -35.41 1.43 6.11
N VAL A 40 -35.25 2.48 5.30
CA VAL A 40 -35.92 3.77 5.50
C VAL A 40 -36.70 4.09 4.23
N LYS A 41 -38.03 3.97 4.29
CA LYS A 41 -38.93 4.27 3.16
C LYS A 41 -39.14 5.77 2.99
N ASP A 42 -39.33 6.49 4.09
CA ASP A 42 -39.44 7.95 4.13
C ASP A 42 -38.34 8.49 5.05
N VAL A 43 -37.32 9.09 4.43
CA VAL A 43 -36.14 9.62 5.11
C VAL A 43 -36.50 10.83 5.99
N GLY A 44 -37.42 11.68 5.53
CA GLY A 44 -37.77 12.91 6.23
C GLY A 44 -38.56 12.61 7.50
N ALA A 45 -39.58 11.76 7.38
CA ALA A 45 -40.36 11.31 8.53
C ALA A 45 -39.49 10.56 9.55
N TYR A 46 -38.64 9.65 9.07
CA TYR A 46 -37.74 8.88 9.92
C TYR A 46 -36.72 9.78 10.65
N LEU A 47 -36.10 10.73 9.96
CA LEU A 47 -35.13 11.65 10.57
C LEU A 47 -35.77 12.53 11.65
N ALA A 48 -36.96 13.08 11.38
CA ALA A 48 -37.68 13.88 12.36
C ALA A 48 -38.05 13.06 13.61
N GLU A 49 -38.47 11.81 13.44
CA GLU A 49 -38.77 10.91 14.55
C GLU A 49 -37.51 10.50 15.32
N ALA A 50 -36.42 10.19 14.61
CA ALA A 50 -35.13 9.82 15.21
C ALA A 50 -34.54 10.95 16.07
N ILE A 51 -34.69 12.21 15.66
CA ILE A 51 -34.29 13.38 16.46
C ILE A 51 -35.17 13.52 17.71
N ARG A 52 -36.51 13.42 17.56
CA ARG A 52 -37.43 13.59 18.68
C ARG A 52 -37.29 12.50 19.74
N LYS A 53 -37.09 11.25 19.32
CA LYS A 53 -37.00 10.08 20.19
C LYS A 53 -35.56 9.69 20.55
N ASP A 54 -34.59 10.44 20.04
CA ASP A 54 -33.16 10.20 20.20
C ASP A 54 -32.73 8.76 19.95
N PHE A 55 -33.04 8.23 18.76
CA PHE A 55 -32.74 6.85 18.41
C PHE A 55 -31.26 6.50 18.60
N ALA A 56 -31.00 5.34 19.19
CA ALA A 56 -29.65 4.82 19.28
C ALA A 56 -29.11 4.46 17.88
N PRO A 57 -27.81 4.67 17.61
CA PRO A 57 -27.19 4.21 16.39
C PRO A 57 -27.41 2.70 16.19
N PRO A 58 -27.76 2.25 14.98
CA PRO A 58 -27.96 0.84 14.70
C PRO A 58 -26.65 0.06 14.84
N ALA A 59 -26.76 -1.25 15.11
CA ALA A 59 -25.59 -2.13 15.15
C ALA A 59 -24.79 -2.05 13.83
N GLY A 60 -23.47 -1.87 13.97
CA GLY A 60 -22.53 -1.70 12.88
C GLY A 60 -22.51 -0.31 12.24
N PHE A 61 -23.18 0.69 12.83
CA PHE A 61 -23.02 2.08 12.41
C PHE A 61 -21.54 2.48 12.49
N GLN A 62 -21.08 3.15 11.44
CA GLN A 62 -19.78 3.78 11.38
C GLN A 62 -19.98 5.24 10.98
N SER A 63 -19.42 6.14 11.76
CA SER A 63 -19.38 7.56 11.43
C SER A 63 -18.63 7.79 10.12
N ARG A 64 -18.92 8.91 9.48
CA ARG A 64 -18.19 9.39 8.31
C ARG A 64 -16.70 9.56 8.63
N ALA A 65 -16.37 10.01 9.83
CA ALA A 65 -14.99 10.13 10.29
C ALA A 65 -14.28 8.76 10.32
N GLU A 66 -14.88 7.77 10.98
CA GLU A 66 -14.33 6.40 11.04
C GLU A 66 -14.21 5.76 9.65
N ARG A 67 -15.20 5.97 8.77
CA ARG A 67 -15.16 5.45 7.40
C ARG A 67 -14.06 6.11 6.56
N ALA A 68 -13.90 7.43 6.68
CA ALA A 68 -12.85 8.16 5.99
C ALA A 68 -11.46 7.74 6.47
N GLU A 69 -11.28 7.55 7.78
CA GLU A 69 -10.03 7.04 8.36
C GLU A 69 -9.73 5.63 7.85
N ALA A 70 -10.70 4.71 7.91
CA ALA A 70 -10.54 3.35 7.43
C ALA A 70 -10.21 3.30 5.93
N GLU A 71 -10.86 4.13 5.12
CA GLU A 71 -10.57 4.23 3.68
C GLU A 71 -9.15 4.77 3.44
N SER A 72 -8.74 5.80 4.18
CA SER A 72 -7.38 6.36 4.07
C SER A 72 -6.31 5.33 4.43
N ALA A 73 -6.53 4.56 5.50
CA ALA A 73 -5.63 3.50 5.94
C ALA A 73 -5.56 2.36 4.91
N ALA A 74 -6.71 1.97 4.35
CA ALA A 74 -6.75 0.95 3.29
C ALA A 74 -6.00 1.41 2.03
N ARG A 75 -6.19 2.67 1.62
CA ARG A 75 -5.44 3.26 0.49
C ARG A 75 -3.94 3.29 0.75
N ALA A 76 -3.51 3.72 1.92
CA ALA A 76 -2.09 3.75 2.29
C ALA A 76 -1.45 2.35 2.28
N THR A 77 -2.19 1.33 2.74
CA THR A 77 -1.73 -0.07 2.69
C THR A 77 -1.58 -0.55 1.24
N LEU A 78 -2.59 -0.31 0.39
CA LEU A 78 -2.55 -0.69 -1.02
C LEU A 78 -1.40 0.01 -1.78
N GLU A 79 -1.14 1.28 -1.47
CA GLU A 79 -0.03 2.03 -2.06
C GLU A 79 1.33 1.44 -1.66
N ARG A 80 1.52 1.11 -0.38
CA ARG A 80 2.75 0.45 0.11
C ARG A 80 2.94 -0.92 -0.54
N GLU A 81 1.89 -1.73 -0.63
CA GLU A 81 1.95 -3.04 -1.30
C GLU A 81 2.28 -2.90 -2.80
N ALA A 82 1.72 -1.89 -3.47
CA ALA A 82 2.03 -1.60 -4.87
C ALA A 82 3.48 -1.12 -5.04
N GLU A 83 4.01 -0.34 -4.11
CA GLU A 83 5.42 0.08 -4.11
C GLU A 83 6.36 -1.10 -3.93
N VAL A 84 6.12 -1.97 -2.93
CA VAL A 84 6.89 -3.18 -2.69
C VAL A 84 6.88 -4.10 -3.93
N ARG A 85 5.70 -4.32 -4.53
CA ARG A 85 5.60 -5.13 -5.76
C ARG A 85 6.37 -4.51 -6.93
N ARG A 86 6.33 -3.20 -7.10
CA ARG A 86 7.11 -2.49 -8.14
C ARG A 86 8.61 -2.56 -7.88
N ALA A 87 9.04 -2.49 -6.63
CA ALA A 87 10.45 -2.66 -6.27
C ALA A 87 10.92 -4.09 -6.56
N GLN A 88 10.16 -5.10 -6.14
CA GLN A 88 10.45 -6.51 -6.41
C GLN A 88 10.50 -6.83 -7.90
N ALA A 89 9.52 -6.34 -8.69
CA ALA A 89 9.50 -6.55 -10.14
C ALA A 89 10.71 -5.92 -10.83
N ARG A 90 11.15 -4.73 -10.38
CA ARG A 90 12.37 -4.08 -10.88
C ARG A 90 13.62 -4.90 -10.54
N ALA A 91 13.76 -5.32 -9.28
CA ALA A 91 14.87 -6.15 -8.84
C ALA A 91 14.95 -7.48 -9.60
N GLN A 92 13.80 -8.13 -9.84
CA GLN A 92 13.74 -9.37 -10.62
C GLN A 92 14.16 -9.13 -12.07
N ALA A 93 13.63 -8.09 -12.72
CA ALA A 93 14.00 -7.77 -14.10
C ALA A 93 15.50 -7.46 -14.26
N GLU A 94 16.12 -6.84 -13.25
CA GLU A 94 17.57 -6.62 -13.22
C GLU A 94 18.35 -7.93 -13.06
N GLN A 95 17.92 -8.82 -12.16
CA GLN A 95 18.53 -10.13 -12.01
C GLN A 95 18.41 -10.96 -13.29
N ASP A 96 17.26 -10.93 -13.95
CA ASP A 96 17.02 -11.64 -15.21
C ASP A 96 17.97 -11.13 -16.31
N ARG A 97 18.23 -9.82 -16.37
CA ARG A 97 19.21 -9.24 -17.32
C ARG A 97 20.63 -9.68 -17.02
N ILE A 98 21.03 -9.72 -15.75
CA ILE A 98 22.36 -10.20 -15.34
C ILE A 98 22.51 -11.68 -15.69
N TRP A 99 21.49 -12.49 -15.42
CA TRP A 99 21.46 -13.91 -15.75
C TRP A 99 21.55 -14.14 -17.26
N ALA A 100 20.72 -13.44 -18.04
CA ALA A 100 20.74 -13.54 -19.49
C ALA A 100 22.09 -13.15 -20.10
N TYR A 101 22.73 -12.09 -19.58
CA TYR A 101 24.07 -11.69 -20.00
C TYR A 101 25.09 -12.79 -19.71
N TRP A 102 25.08 -13.36 -18.50
CA TRP A 102 25.98 -14.45 -18.13
C TRP A 102 25.78 -15.69 -19.00
N GLU A 103 24.53 -16.08 -19.23
CA GLU A 103 24.22 -17.29 -20.01
C GLU A 103 24.59 -17.15 -21.49
N ALA A 104 24.53 -15.93 -22.03
CA ALA A 104 24.96 -15.66 -23.41
C ALA A 104 26.50 -15.76 -23.61
N LEU A 105 27.30 -15.77 -22.54
CA LEU A 105 28.76 -15.82 -22.66
C LEU A 105 29.28 -17.26 -22.88
N PRO A 106 30.24 -17.47 -23.81
CA PRO A 106 30.99 -18.71 -23.92
C PRO A 106 31.81 -19.04 -22.65
N PRO A 107 32.15 -20.31 -22.37
CA PRO A 107 32.87 -20.73 -21.17
C PRO A 107 34.19 -19.98 -20.91
N GLU A 108 34.93 -19.66 -21.98
CA GLU A 108 36.20 -18.93 -21.90
C GLU A 108 35.96 -17.48 -21.44
N GLN A 109 34.92 -16.84 -21.98
CA GLN A 109 34.53 -15.48 -21.59
C GLN A 109 33.95 -15.44 -20.18
N ARG A 110 33.21 -16.47 -19.77
CA ARG A 110 32.73 -16.63 -18.39
C ARG A 110 33.90 -16.68 -17.39
N THR A 111 34.96 -17.41 -17.73
CA THR A 111 36.16 -17.56 -16.90
C THR A 111 36.95 -16.25 -16.83
N ALA A 112 37.15 -15.59 -17.97
CA ALA A 112 37.80 -14.28 -18.02
C ALA A 112 37.04 -13.23 -17.21
N LEU A 113 35.70 -13.25 -17.28
CA LEU A 113 34.85 -12.32 -16.54
C LEU A 113 34.88 -12.58 -15.03
N ASP A 114 34.90 -13.84 -14.58
CA ASP A 114 35.09 -14.17 -13.16
C ASP A 114 36.45 -13.67 -12.63
N ALA A 115 37.52 -13.79 -13.43
CA ALA A 115 38.84 -13.29 -13.06
C ALA A 115 38.89 -11.75 -13.01
N GLU A 116 38.29 -11.08 -14.00
CA GLU A 116 38.16 -9.63 -14.02
C GLU A 116 37.31 -9.11 -12.85
N ALA A 117 36.21 -9.80 -12.52
CA ALA A 117 35.36 -9.46 -11.41
C ALA A 117 36.12 -9.53 -10.07
N LEU A 118 36.91 -10.58 -9.86
CA LEU A 118 37.78 -10.69 -8.69
C LEU A 118 38.86 -9.60 -8.66
N ALA A 119 39.45 -9.26 -9.82
CA ALA A 119 40.44 -8.20 -9.92
C ALA A 119 39.85 -6.80 -9.64
N ALA A 120 38.60 -6.57 -10.03
CA ALA A 120 37.87 -5.33 -9.78
C ALA A 120 37.33 -5.21 -8.34
N ALA A 121 37.28 -6.30 -7.58
CA ALA A 121 36.84 -6.30 -6.18
C ALA A 121 37.78 -5.47 -5.29
N THR A 122 37.26 -4.99 -4.16
CA THR A 122 38.06 -4.16 -3.25
C THR A 122 39.21 -4.96 -2.62
N PRO A 123 40.29 -4.32 -2.15
CA PRO A 123 41.37 -5.03 -1.46
C PRO A 123 40.87 -5.86 -0.28
N ALA A 124 39.91 -5.33 0.50
CA ALA A 124 39.31 -6.03 1.64
C ALA A 124 38.55 -7.29 1.18
N ASP A 125 37.69 -7.17 0.18
CA ASP A 125 36.91 -8.29 -0.36
C ASP A 125 37.80 -9.42 -0.92
N ARG A 126 38.94 -9.06 -1.53
CA ARG A 126 39.91 -10.03 -2.05
C ARG A 126 40.62 -10.79 -0.93
N VAL A 127 40.97 -10.13 0.16
CA VAL A 127 41.54 -10.79 1.35
C VAL A 127 40.51 -11.75 1.95
N GLU A 128 39.26 -11.30 2.08
CA GLU A 128 38.18 -12.14 2.61
C GLU A 128 37.90 -13.35 1.70
N TYR A 129 37.84 -13.15 0.39
CA TYR A 129 37.74 -14.23 -0.59
C TYR A 129 38.88 -15.24 -0.46
N ALA A 130 40.13 -14.78 -0.28
CA ALA A 130 41.28 -15.65 -0.13
C ALA A 130 41.23 -16.45 1.18
N ALA A 131 40.73 -15.87 2.27
CA ALA A 131 40.57 -16.54 3.56
C ALA A 131 39.32 -17.44 3.65
N ALA A 132 38.33 -17.22 2.78
CA ALA A 132 37.05 -17.89 2.84
C ALA A 132 37.12 -19.40 2.53
N MET A 133 36.19 -20.16 3.11
CA MET A 133 35.95 -21.56 2.79
C MET A 133 35.44 -21.74 1.34
N PRO A 134 35.60 -22.93 0.72
CA PRO A 134 35.22 -23.14 -0.69
C PRO A 134 33.76 -22.79 -1.05
N SER A 135 32.81 -23.03 -0.14
CA SER A 135 31.39 -22.67 -0.32
C SER A 135 31.19 -21.15 -0.37
N LEU A 136 31.81 -20.42 0.56
CA LEU A 136 31.78 -18.96 0.61
C LEU A 136 32.51 -18.35 -0.59
N ARG A 137 33.65 -18.91 -1.02
CA ARG A 137 34.35 -18.47 -2.24
C ARG A 137 33.47 -18.53 -3.47
N ARG A 138 32.64 -19.58 -3.61
CA ARG A 138 31.68 -19.70 -4.72
C ARG A 138 30.65 -18.56 -4.70
N MET A 139 30.17 -18.21 -3.50
CA MET A 139 29.23 -17.11 -3.30
C MET A 139 29.88 -15.74 -3.61
N PHE A 140 31.07 -15.46 -3.07
CA PHE A 140 31.83 -14.25 -3.37
C PHE A 140 32.09 -14.09 -4.87
N ARG A 141 32.53 -15.16 -5.55
CA ARG A 141 32.74 -15.13 -7.01
C ARG A 141 31.44 -14.78 -7.75
N ALA A 142 30.30 -15.35 -7.33
CA ALA A 142 29.01 -15.01 -7.91
C ALA A 142 28.62 -13.54 -7.66
N ALA A 143 28.89 -13.01 -6.46
CA ALA A 143 28.60 -11.63 -6.10
C ALA A 143 29.46 -10.63 -6.89
N PHE A 144 30.79 -10.83 -6.95
CA PHE A 144 31.68 -9.97 -7.72
C PHE A 144 31.33 -9.97 -9.21
N ARG A 145 31.03 -11.16 -9.75
CA ARG A 145 30.56 -11.30 -11.13
C ARG A 145 29.29 -10.50 -11.37
N ALA A 146 28.27 -10.67 -10.52
CA ALA A 146 27.01 -9.96 -10.66
C ALA A 146 27.22 -8.44 -10.62
N ALA A 147 28.07 -7.95 -9.71
CA ALA A 147 28.42 -6.53 -9.62
C ALA A 147 29.11 -6.01 -10.89
N LEU A 148 30.07 -6.76 -11.46
CA LEU A 148 30.74 -6.38 -12.71
C LEU A 148 29.77 -6.36 -13.90
N ILE A 149 28.92 -7.39 -14.04
CA ILE A 149 27.90 -7.45 -15.11
C ILE A 149 26.92 -6.28 -14.97
N ARG A 150 26.46 -5.99 -13.75
CA ARG A 150 25.56 -4.87 -13.45
C ARG A 150 26.16 -3.54 -13.91
N ARG A 151 27.44 -3.30 -13.63
CA ARG A 151 28.18 -2.13 -14.12
C ARG A 151 28.26 -2.08 -15.65
N ARG A 152 28.52 -3.22 -16.32
CA ARG A 152 28.59 -3.30 -17.79
C ARG A 152 27.25 -3.04 -18.47
N LEU A 153 26.15 -3.45 -17.84
CA LEU A 153 24.78 -3.24 -18.32
C LEU A 153 24.23 -1.85 -17.96
N GLY A 154 24.99 -1.01 -17.26
CA GLY A 154 24.53 0.32 -16.82
C GLY A 154 23.39 0.26 -15.80
N LEU A 155 23.27 -0.84 -15.05
CA LEU A 155 22.27 -1.00 -13.99
C LEU A 155 22.72 -0.25 -12.72
N PRO A 156 21.79 0.22 -11.86
CA PRO A 156 22.14 0.87 -10.59
C PRO A 156 22.99 -0.06 -9.70
N PRO A 157 23.70 0.39 -8.66
CA PRO A 157 24.32 -0.52 -7.69
C PRO A 157 23.26 -1.42 -7.02
N ALA A 158 23.68 -2.53 -6.42
CA ALA A 158 22.77 -3.31 -5.58
C ALA A 158 22.55 -2.53 -4.27
N ASP A 159 21.28 -2.35 -3.89
CA ASP A 159 20.88 -1.73 -2.62
C ASP A 159 21.16 -2.64 -1.41
#